data_AF-A0A9E7U4B9-F1
#
_entry.id   AF-A0A9E7U4B9-F1
#
_cell.length_a   1.000
_cell.length_b   1.000
_cell.length_c   1.000
_cell.angle_alpha   90.00
_cell.angle_beta   90.00
_cell.angle_gamma   90.00
#
_symmetry.space_group_name_H-M   'P 1'
#
loop_
_entity.id
_entity.type
_entity.pdbx_description
1 polymer ?
#
loop_
_entity_poly.entity_id
_entity_poly.type
_entity_poly.pdbx_seq_one_letter_code
_entity_poly.pdbx_strand_id
1 'polypeptide(L)'
;MQLEPYDEKAGYRCWLSQDEQEQIENYYSENLERQLAVELLLDGLRADEVIQVRKEDFRRMETEQEGWMLTIREGKTGHRECPVSASTKTTAYALTSAQSLHQDEPILSYTTKTIQNWVDEAAAHFAAEKEEWDYVTAHDLRRTWATFTYYQLAGDRAKQTVMSWGGWDSEQVFTSHYIGRVPDEIAISMMTEAGLV
;
A
#
# COMPACT_ATOMS: atom_id res chain seq x y z
N MET A 1 5.71 -9.54 10.37
CA MET A 1 5.95 -9.66 8.92
C MET A 1 6.26 -11.09 8.56
N GLN A 2 5.96 -11.44 7.31
CA GLN A 2 6.42 -12.65 6.65
C GLN A 2 7.55 -12.31 5.68
N LEU A 3 8.54 -13.20 5.57
CA LEU A 3 9.66 -13.08 4.64
C LEU A 3 9.72 -14.27 3.69
N GLU A 4 10.10 -13.99 2.46
CA GLU A 4 10.41 -15.00 1.44
C GLU A 4 11.68 -14.61 0.69
N PRO A 5 12.70 -15.49 0.60
CA PRO A 5 13.91 -15.16 -0.14
C PRO A 5 13.59 -14.88 -1.61
N TYR A 6 14.42 -14.04 -2.24
CA TYR A 6 14.41 -13.94 -3.70
C TYR A 6 15.09 -15.16 -4.31
N ASP A 7 14.56 -15.64 -5.45
CA ASP A 7 15.13 -16.79 -6.16
C ASP A 7 16.50 -16.48 -6.81
N GLU A 8 16.64 -15.26 -7.34
CA GLU A 8 17.76 -14.88 -8.21
C GLU A 8 18.75 -13.87 -7.58
N LYS A 9 18.50 -13.43 -6.34
CA LYS A 9 19.35 -12.45 -5.64
C LYS A 9 19.32 -12.63 -4.13
N ALA A 10 20.29 -12.05 -3.45
CA ALA A 10 20.27 -11.96 -1.99
C ALA A 10 19.14 -11.01 -1.50
N GLY A 11 18.63 -11.28 -0.30
CA GLY A 11 17.58 -10.51 0.35
C GLY A 11 16.23 -11.20 0.32
N TYR A 12 15.21 -10.50 0.81
CA TYR A 12 13.87 -11.03 1.01
C TYR A 12 12.80 -10.11 0.40
N ARG A 13 11.69 -10.74 0.02
CA ARG A 13 10.39 -10.09 -0.14
C ARG A 13 9.75 -10.05 1.24
N CYS A 14 9.12 -8.94 1.56
CA CYS A 14 8.54 -8.70 2.87
C CYS A 14 7.03 -8.45 2.73
N TRP A 15 6.26 -8.97 3.68
CA TRP A 15 4.84 -8.67 3.85
C TRP A 15 4.62 -8.29 5.31
N LEU A 16 4.29 -7.03 5.56
CA LEU A 16 4.15 -6.49 6.91
C LEU A 16 2.90 -7.08 7.56
N SER A 17 2.95 -7.37 8.86
CA SER A 17 1.73 -7.64 9.65
C SER A 17 0.89 -6.37 9.77
N GLN A 18 -0.34 -6.47 10.28
CA GLN A 18 -1.18 -5.29 10.49
C GLN A 18 -0.52 -4.29 11.47
N ASP A 19 0.01 -4.78 12.58
CA ASP A 19 0.74 -3.95 13.55
C ASP A 19 1.95 -3.22 12.93
N GLU A 20 2.67 -3.87 12.01
CA GLU A 20 3.84 -3.28 11.36
C GLU A 20 3.44 -2.24 10.30
N GLN A 21 2.29 -2.43 9.63
CA GLN A 21 1.70 -1.41 8.75
C GLN A 21 1.35 -0.16 9.57
N GLU A 22 0.67 -0.33 10.70
CA GLU A 22 0.35 0.78 11.61
C GLU A 22 1.62 1.45 12.17
N GLN A 23 2.66 0.68 12.50
CA GLN A 23 3.94 1.22 12.98
C GLN A 23 4.60 2.14 11.95
N ILE A 24 4.72 1.70 10.69
CA ILE A 24 5.38 2.51 9.66
C ILE A 24 4.55 3.72 9.25
N GLU A 25 3.22 3.62 9.25
CA GLU A 25 2.33 4.78 9.04
C GLU A 25 2.50 5.82 10.17
N ASN A 26 2.47 5.37 11.42
CA ASN A 26 2.56 6.25 12.59
C ASN A 26 3.94 6.85 12.81
N TYR A 27 5.01 6.26 12.24
CA TYR A 27 6.36 6.83 12.32
C TYR A 27 6.42 8.28 11.81
N TYR A 28 5.55 8.64 10.88
CA TYR A 28 5.47 9.97 10.30
C TYR A 28 4.25 10.80 10.75
N SER A 29 3.63 10.49 11.89
CA SER A 29 2.42 11.20 12.37
C SER A 29 2.57 12.73 12.49
N GLU A 30 3.78 13.21 12.71
CA GLU A 30 4.10 14.65 12.81
C GLU A 30 4.49 15.28 11.45
N ASN A 31 4.54 14.49 10.37
CA ASN A 31 4.85 14.94 9.02
C ASN A 31 3.85 14.34 8.02
N LEU A 32 2.73 15.05 7.82
CA LEU A 32 1.62 14.60 6.98
C LEU A 32 2.04 14.26 5.54
N GLU A 33 3.04 14.92 4.96
CA GLU A 33 3.50 14.60 3.59
C GLU A 33 4.14 13.20 3.52
N ARG A 34 4.97 12.88 4.50
CA ARG A 34 5.62 11.56 4.60
C ARG A 34 4.62 10.49 5.00
N GLN A 35 3.71 10.82 5.93
CA GLN A 35 2.61 9.94 6.30
C GLN A 35 1.76 9.58 5.08
N LEU A 36 1.29 10.58 4.32
CA LEU A 36 0.50 10.36 3.09
C LEU A 36 1.25 9.47 2.08
N ALA A 37 2.56 9.66 1.94
CA ALA A 37 3.34 8.84 1.03
C ALA A 37 3.35 7.36 1.44
N VAL A 38 3.48 7.06 2.74
CA VAL A 38 3.43 5.69 3.27
C VAL A 38 2.00 5.12 3.11
N GLU A 39 0.97 5.88 3.50
CA GLU A 39 -0.44 5.50 3.35
C GLU A 39 -0.76 5.13 1.90
N LEU A 40 -0.34 5.94 0.92
CA LEU A 40 -0.57 5.66 -0.51
C LEU A 40 0.16 4.39 -0.99
N LEU A 41 1.36 4.10 -0.50
CA LEU A 41 2.08 2.86 -0.81
C LEU A 41 1.34 1.64 -0.21
N LEU A 42 0.80 1.78 1.00
CA LEU A 42 -0.01 0.77 1.69
C LEU A 42 -1.45 0.66 1.12
N ASP A 43 -1.92 1.65 0.37
CA ASP A 43 -3.09 1.56 -0.50
C ASP A 43 -2.76 0.95 -1.88
N GLY A 44 -1.54 0.46 -2.05
CA GLY A 44 -1.13 -0.30 -3.22
C GLY A 44 -0.66 0.54 -4.39
N LEU A 45 -0.26 1.80 -4.21
CA LEU A 45 0.39 2.59 -5.25
C LEU A 45 1.87 2.22 -5.42
N ARG A 46 2.45 2.56 -6.57
CA ARG A 46 3.89 2.55 -6.82
C ARG A 46 4.47 3.90 -6.40
N ALA A 47 5.74 3.93 -6.00
CA ALA A 47 6.39 5.18 -5.61
C ALA A 47 6.41 6.25 -6.72
N ASP A 48 6.37 5.86 -8.01
CA ASP A 48 6.24 6.79 -9.14
C ASP A 48 4.80 7.27 -9.37
N GLU A 49 3.79 6.52 -8.93
CA GLU A 49 2.39 6.93 -8.94
C GLU A 49 2.08 7.90 -7.77
N VAL A 50 2.68 7.66 -6.60
CA VAL A 50 2.50 8.49 -5.38
C VAL A 50 2.75 9.97 -5.64
N ILE A 51 3.81 10.32 -6.36
CA ILE A 51 4.20 11.72 -6.63
C ILE A 51 3.30 12.42 -7.67
N GLN A 52 2.38 11.68 -8.30
CA GLN A 52 1.47 12.20 -9.32
C GLN A 52 0.05 12.44 -8.78
N VAL A 53 -0.24 11.98 -7.56
CA VAL A 53 -1.57 12.01 -6.96
C VAL A 53 -2.02 13.46 -6.73
N ARG A 54 -3.23 13.76 -7.20
CA ARG A 54 -3.89 15.07 -7.04
C ARG A 54 -5.16 14.93 -6.22
N LYS A 55 -5.67 16.04 -5.69
CA LYS A 55 -6.93 16.02 -4.92
C LYS A 55 -8.11 15.59 -5.78
N GLU A 56 -8.16 16.03 -7.04
CA GLU A 56 -9.24 15.67 -7.96
C GLU A 56 -9.26 14.19 -8.37
N ASP A 57 -8.19 13.43 -8.10
CA ASP A 57 -8.13 12.00 -8.39
C ASP A 57 -8.94 11.15 -7.39
N PHE A 58 -9.33 11.73 -6.26
CA PHE A 58 -10.15 11.06 -5.25
C PHE A 58 -11.63 11.14 -5.63
N ARG A 59 -12.23 9.98 -5.90
CA ARG A 59 -13.64 9.82 -6.25
C ARG A 59 -14.38 9.08 -5.15
N ARG A 60 -15.44 9.68 -4.62
CA ARG A 60 -16.35 9.00 -3.70
C ARG A 60 -17.15 7.94 -4.46
N MET A 61 -17.31 6.76 -3.87
CA MET A 61 -18.17 5.71 -4.40
C MET A 61 -19.65 6.08 -4.18
N GLU A 62 -20.48 5.81 -5.19
CA GLU A 62 -21.92 6.12 -5.16
C GLU A 62 -22.71 5.01 -4.45
N THR A 63 -22.44 4.83 -3.15
CA THR A 63 -23.14 3.86 -2.29
C THR A 63 -23.52 4.52 -0.95
N GLU A 64 -24.32 3.82 -0.14
CA GLU A 64 -24.68 4.31 1.21
C GLU A 64 -23.49 4.29 2.18
N GLN A 65 -22.52 3.41 1.94
CA GLN A 65 -21.31 3.30 2.74
C GLN A 65 -20.26 4.31 2.27
N GLU A 66 -19.46 4.83 3.19
CA GLU A 66 -18.34 5.69 2.81
C GLU A 66 -17.22 4.85 2.21
N GLY A 67 -16.89 5.12 0.95
CA GLY A 67 -15.80 4.48 0.22
C GLY A 67 -15.23 5.42 -0.83
N TRP A 68 -13.92 5.32 -1.07
CA TRP A 68 -13.19 6.19 -1.97
C TRP A 68 -12.33 5.35 -2.93
N MET A 69 -12.34 5.76 -4.19
CA MET A 69 -11.45 5.27 -5.23
C MET A 69 -10.49 6.39 -5.59
N LEU A 70 -9.25 6.03 -5.87
CA LEU A 70 -8.25 6.92 -6.43
C LEU A 70 -8.00 6.54 -7.89
N THR A 71 -8.08 7.52 -8.78
CA THR A 71 -7.74 7.36 -10.19
C THR A 71 -6.24 7.57 -10.40
N ILE A 72 -5.54 6.57 -10.91
CA ILE A 72 -4.17 6.67 -11.40
C ILE A 72 -4.24 6.89 -12.92
N ARG A 73 -3.85 8.08 -13.38
CA ARG A 73 -3.97 8.50 -14.79
C ARG A 73 -2.84 7.97 -15.66
N GLU A 74 -1.63 8.05 -15.14
CA GLU A 74 -0.39 7.74 -15.84
C GLU A 74 0.46 6.82 -14.98
N GLY A 75 1.18 5.92 -15.64
CA GLY A 75 2.02 4.93 -14.97
C GLY A 75 2.39 3.81 -15.93
N LYS A 76 3.26 2.90 -15.46
CA LYS A 76 3.75 1.77 -16.26
C LYS A 76 2.61 0.90 -16.83
N THR A 77 1.49 0.82 -16.13
CA THR A 77 0.36 -0.05 -16.45
C THR A 77 -0.85 0.74 -16.98
N GLY A 78 -0.66 2.02 -17.29
CA GLY A 78 -1.71 2.90 -17.79
C GLY A 78 -2.75 3.28 -16.73
N HIS A 79 -3.93 3.68 -17.20
CA HIS A 79 -5.04 4.16 -16.39
C HIS A 79 -5.65 3.03 -15.54
N ARG A 80 -5.80 3.25 -14.23
CA ARG A 80 -6.48 2.34 -13.30
C ARG A 80 -7.14 3.10 -12.17
N GLU A 81 -8.10 2.47 -11.50
CA GLU A 81 -8.62 2.95 -10.21
C GLU A 81 -8.32 1.91 -9.12
N CYS A 82 -7.95 2.36 -7.92
CA CYS A 82 -7.82 1.49 -6.75
C CYS A 82 -8.56 2.08 -5.53
N PRO A 83 -9.06 1.25 -4.62
CA PRO A 83 -9.60 1.74 -3.36
C PRO A 83 -8.47 2.38 -2.55
N VAL A 84 -8.85 3.38 -1.76
CA VAL A 84 -7.95 4.04 -0.80
C VAL A 84 -8.63 4.15 0.56
N SER A 85 -7.83 4.15 1.62
CA SER A 85 -8.36 4.27 2.97
C SER A 85 -8.98 5.67 3.22
N ALA A 86 -9.90 5.74 4.20
CA ALA A 86 -10.46 7.01 4.64
C ALA A 86 -9.38 7.94 5.27
N SER A 87 -8.35 7.34 5.88
CA SER A 87 -7.22 8.08 6.45
C SER A 87 -6.40 8.77 5.35
N THR A 88 -6.03 8.03 4.30
CA THR A 88 -5.35 8.54 3.10
C THR A 88 -6.07 9.73 2.50
N LYS A 89 -7.39 9.60 2.28
CA LYS A 89 -8.21 10.70 1.75
C LYS A 89 -8.22 11.90 2.69
N THR A 90 -8.25 11.67 4.00
CA THR A 90 -8.27 12.74 5.00
C THR A 90 -6.95 13.50 5.01
N THR A 91 -5.83 12.79 5.06
CA THR A 91 -4.46 13.34 5.00
C THR A 91 -4.25 14.14 3.71
N ALA A 92 -4.63 13.58 2.55
CA ALA A 92 -4.55 14.25 1.26
C ALA A 92 -5.32 15.59 1.21
N TYR A 93 -6.55 15.61 1.73
CA TYR A 93 -7.37 16.82 1.75
C TYR A 93 -6.85 17.86 2.74
N ALA A 94 -6.32 17.42 3.88
CA ALA A 94 -5.71 18.30 4.87
C ALA A 94 -4.47 19.00 4.28
N LEU A 95 -3.56 18.25 3.65
CA LEU A 95 -2.38 18.79 2.97
C LEU A 95 -2.75 19.77 1.85
N THR A 96 -3.67 19.38 0.96
CA THR A 96 -4.13 20.25 -0.13
C THR A 96 -4.64 21.59 0.40
N SER A 97 -5.40 21.56 1.51
CA SER A 97 -5.95 22.76 2.12
C SER A 97 -4.87 23.59 2.82
N ALA A 98 -3.97 22.97 3.57
CA ALA A 98 -2.89 23.64 4.28
C ALA A 98 -1.89 24.31 3.32
N GLN A 99 -1.62 23.67 2.19
CA GLN A 99 -0.71 24.19 1.15
C GLN A 99 -1.41 25.11 0.13
N SER A 100 -2.74 25.27 0.22
CA SER A 100 -3.54 26.04 -0.74
C SER A 100 -3.34 25.59 -2.20
N LEU A 101 -3.15 24.29 -2.42
CA LEU A 101 -2.97 23.72 -3.76
C LEU A 101 -4.29 23.72 -4.53
N HIS A 102 -4.21 23.96 -5.84
CA HIS A 102 -5.31 23.71 -6.75
C HIS A 102 -5.59 22.20 -6.88
N GLN A 103 -6.80 21.84 -7.29
CA GLN A 103 -7.24 20.44 -7.26
C GLN A 103 -6.48 19.54 -8.24
N ASP A 104 -5.92 20.12 -9.31
CA ASP A 104 -5.16 19.43 -10.36
C ASP A 104 -3.64 19.45 -10.13
N GLU A 105 -3.17 20.02 -9.03
CA GLU A 105 -1.76 20.04 -8.65
C GLU A 105 -1.39 18.77 -7.86
N PRO A 106 -0.20 18.18 -8.09
CA PRO A 106 0.27 17.07 -7.28
C PRO A 106 0.37 17.45 -5.80
N ILE A 107 -0.17 16.62 -4.91
CA ILE A 107 -0.13 16.85 -3.46
C ILE A 107 1.30 16.71 -2.92
N LEU A 108 2.09 15.80 -3.50
CA LEU A 108 3.46 15.51 -3.11
C LEU A 108 4.43 15.88 -4.23
N SER A 109 5.16 16.99 -4.07
CA SER A 109 6.12 17.49 -5.07
C SER A 109 7.54 16.96 -4.82
N TYR A 110 7.70 15.64 -4.86
CA TYR A 110 8.97 14.96 -4.56
C TYR A 110 9.38 14.00 -5.68
N THR A 111 10.63 13.52 -5.64
CA THR A 111 11.08 12.48 -6.58
C THR A 111 10.67 11.09 -6.09
N THR A 112 10.53 10.13 -7.01
CA THR A 112 10.32 8.72 -6.66
C THR A 112 11.37 8.19 -5.69
N LYS A 113 12.64 8.61 -5.84
CA LYS A 113 13.72 8.21 -4.95
C LYS A 113 13.55 8.79 -3.54
N THR A 114 13.03 10.00 -3.42
CA THR A 114 12.70 10.61 -2.12
C THR A 114 11.64 9.79 -1.38
N ILE A 115 10.56 9.39 -2.08
CA ILE A 115 9.51 8.54 -1.51
C ILE A 115 10.08 7.20 -1.03
N GLN A 116 10.91 6.55 -1.85
CA GLN A 116 11.58 5.31 -1.47
C GLN A 116 12.46 5.48 -0.23
N ASN A 117 13.24 6.56 -0.17
CA ASN A 117 14.13 6.83 0.95
C ASN A 117 13.37 7.06 2.27
N TRP A 118 12.14 7.57 2.25
CA TRP A 118 11.33 7.68 3.48
C TRP A 118 10.94 6.31 4.03
N VAL A 119 10.64 5.35 3.16
CA VAL A 119 10.43 3.96 3.61
C VAL A 119 11.73 3.37 4.14
N ASP A 120 12.86 3.58 3.44
CA ASP A 120 14.17 3.10 3.89
C ASP A 120 14.56 3.70 5.27
N GLU A 121 14.24 4.98 5.51
CA GLU A 121 14.48 5.68 6.77
C GLU A 121 13.65 5.10 7.93
N ALA A 122 12.35 4.91 7.71
CA ALA A 122 11.47 4.30 8.72
C ALA A 122 11.85 2.84 9.01
N ALA A 123 12.16 2.07 7.96
CA ALA A 123 12.61 0.69 8.10
C ALA A 123 13.91 0.59 8.90
N ALA A 124 14.91 1.44 8.60
CA ALA A 124 16.17 1.49 9.35
C ALA A 124 15.98 1.86 10.82
N HIS A 125 14.96 2.66 11.16
CA HIS A 125 14.61 2.95 12.55
C HIS A 125 14.15 1.69 13.29
N PHE A 126 13.24 0.90 12.70
CA PHE A 126 12.71 -0.31 13.32
C PHE A 126 13.68 -1.50 13.28
N ALA A 127 14.65 -1.49 12.35
CA ALA A 127 15.70 -2.51 12.27
C ALA A 127 16.55 -2.63 13.55
N ALA A 128 16.63 -1.56 14.35
CA ALA A 128 17.31 -1.58 15.63
C ALA A 128 16.70 -2.57 16.65
N GLU A 129 15.39 -2.84 16.54
CA GLU A 129 14.67 -3.77 17.41
C GLU A 129 14.41 -5.11 16.73
N LYS A 130 14.25 -5.11 15.40
CA LYS A 130 13.88 -6.28 14.61
C LYS A 130 14.57 -6.23 13.24
N GLU A 131 15.66 -6.98 13.10
CA GLU A 131 16.56 -6.99 11.93
C GLU A 131 15.84 -7.23 10.60
N GLU A 132 14.71 -7.93 10.59
CA GLU A 132 13.91 -8.17 9.38
C GLU A 132 13.46 -6.89 8.66
N TRP A 133 13.36 -5.77 9.38
CA TRP A 133 13.06 -4.46 8.78
C TRP A 133 14.15 -3.98 7.81
N ASP A 134 15.40 -4.41 7.92
CA ASP A 134 16.47 -4.05 6.98
C ASP A 134 16.19 -4.48 5.53
N TYR A 135 15.24 -5.41 5.34
CA TYR A 135 14.82 -5.89 4.02
C TYR A 135 13.58 -5.17 3.47
N VAL A 136 12.91 -4.34 4.26
CA VAL A 136 11.65 -3.69 3.85
C VAL A 136 11.93 -2.55 2.88
N THR A 137 11.27 -2.59 1.72
CA THR A 137 11.33 -1.51 0.73
C THR A 137 9.94 -0.95 0.42
N ALA A 138 9.88 0.21 -0.23
CA ALA A 138 8.60 0.78 -0.70
C ALA A 138 7.78 -0.18 -1.59
N HIS A 139 8.44 -1.12 -2.27
CA HIS A 139 7.75 -2.12 -3.08
C HIS A 139 7.03 -3.17 -2.23
N ASP A 140 7.55 -3.47 -1.03
CA ASP A 140 6.99 -4.46 -0.13
C ASP A 140 5.71 -3.95 0.56
N LEU A 141 5.55 -2.63 0.73
CA LEU A 141 4.26 -2.04 1.15
C LEU A 141 3.14 -2.36 0.13
N ARG A 142 3.44 -2.25 -1.16
CA ARG A 142 2.51 -2.65 -2.23
C ARG A 142 2.24 -4.16 -2.24
N ARG A 143 3.25 -5.00 -1.97
CA ARG A 143 3.06 -6.46 -1.85
C ARG A 143 2.16 -6.81 -0.67
N THR A 144 2.36 -6.11 0.45
CA THR A 144 1.55 -6.21 1.66
C THR A 144 0.10 -5.91 1.32
N TRP A 145 -0.18 -4.74 0.72
CA TRP A 145 -1.52 -4.38 0.26
C TRP A 145 -2.16 -5.44 -0.62
N ALA A 146 -1.43 -5.91 -1.65
CA ALA A 146 -1.93 -6.90 -2.60
C ALA A 146 -2.34 -8.20 -1.90
N THR A 147 -1.53 -8.65 -0.94
CA THR A 147 -1.73 -9.89 -0.20
C THR A 147 -2.89 -9.78 0.76
N PHE A 148 -2.91 -8.74 1.60
CA PHE A 148 -4.02 -8.50 2.53
C PHE A 148 -5.34 -8.35 1.80
N THR A 149 -5.37 -7.51 0.76
CA THR A 149 -6.60 -7.28 -0.03
C THR A 149 -7.07 -8.57 -0.69
N TYR A 150 -6.16 -9.37 -1.25
CA TYR A 150 -6.55 -10.64 -1.89
C TYR A 150 -7.19 -11.61 -0.92
N TYR A 151 -6.62 -11.78 0.28
CA TYR A 151 -7.16 -12.72 1.27
C TYR A 151 -8.40 -12.19 2.00
N GLN A 152 -8.53 -10.86 2.15
CA GLN A 152 -9.73 -10.25 2.74
C GLN A 152 -10.91 -10.22 1.78
N LEU A 153 -10.66 -10.02 0.48
CA LEU A 153 -11.70 -10.17 -0.53
C LEU A 153 -12.05 -11.66 -0.66
N ALA A 154 -13.11 -12.09 0.01
CA ALA A 154 -13.61 -13.44 -0.15
C ALA A 154 -14.25 -13.63 -1.55
N GLY A 155 -14.06 -14.81 -2.14
CA GLY A 155 -14.81 -15.30 -3.31
C GLY A 155 -14.08 -15.27 -4.66
N ASP A 156 -14.74 -15.82 -5.68
CA ASP A 156 -14.14 -16.16 -6.98
C ASP A 156 -13.55 -14.97 -7.76
N ARG A 157 -13.97 -13.75 -7.42
CA ARG A 157 -13.52 -12.52 -8.09
C ARG A 157 -12.34 -11.84 -7.42
N ALA A 158 -11.93 -12.26 -6.22
CA ALA A 158 -10.91 -11.59 -5.42
C ALA A 158 -9.63 -11.29 -6.21
N LYS A 159 -9.07 -12.32 -6.83
CA LYS A 159 -7.86 -12.20 -7.66
C LYS A 159 -8.04 -11.23 -8.82
N GLN A 160 -9.11 -11.36 -9.60
CA GLN A 160 -9.38 -10.46 -10.72
C GLN A 160 -9.55 -9.01 -10.26
N THR A 161 -10.25 -8.81 -9.14
CA THR A 161 -10.47 -7.48 -8.54
C THR A 161 -9.16 -6.85 -8.10
N VAL A 162 -8.32 -7.56 -7.33
CA VAL A 162 -7.02 -7.03 -6.89
C VAL A 162 -6.10 -6.79 -8.08
N MET A 163 -6.07 -7.72 -9.05
CA MET A 163 -5.30 -7.56 -10.28
C MET A 163 -5.70 -6.28 -11.03
N SER A 164 -7.00 -6.04 -11.19
CA SER A 164 -7.55 -4.83 -11.80
C SER A 164 -7.14 -3.58 -11.02
N TRP A 165 -7.33 -3.59 -9.71
CA TRP A 165 -6.99 -2.44 -8.87
C TRP A 165 -5.52 -2.11 -8.88
N GLY A 166 -4.62 -3.09 -8.73
CA GLY A 166 -3.17 -2.83 -8.80
C GLY A 166 -2.59 -2.87 -10.21
N GLY A 167 -3.41 -2.89 -11.27
CA GLY A 167 -2.95 -2.80 -12.66
C GLY A 167 -2.00 -3.92 -13.07
N TRP A 168 -2.32 -5.16 -12.76
CA TRP A 168 -1.55 -6.33 -13.22
C TRP A 168 -2.25 -7.02 -14.39
N ASP A 169 -1.55 -7.11 -15.52
CA ASP A 169 -2.05 -7.80 -16.72
C ASP A 169 -1.65 -9.29 -16.78
N SER A 170 -0.71 -9.72 -15.92
CA SER A 170 -0.23 -11.09 -15.85
C SER A 170 -0.52 -11.71 -14.48
N GLU A 171 -1.37 -12.73 -14.49
CA GLU A 171 -1.70 -13.51 -13.30
C GLU A 171 -0.47 -14.21 -12.72
N GLN A 172 0.43 -14.68 -13.57
CA GLN A 172 1.68 -15.32 -13.14
C GLN A 172 2.56 -14.33 -12.37
N VAL A 173 2.71 -13.11 -12.89
CA VAL A 173 3.50 -12.05 -12.22
C VAL A 173 2.85 -11.66 -10.89
N PHE A 174 1.53 -11.49 -10.87
CA PHE A 174 0.78 -11.17 -9.65
C PHE A 174 0.99 -12.24 -8.57
N THR A 175 0.72 -13.50 -8.92
CA THR A 175 0.81 -14.62 -7.98
C THR A 175 2.24 -14.87 -7.51
N SER A 176 3.22 -14.81 -8.41
CA SER A 176 4.60 -15.21 -8.09
C SER A 176 5.39 -14.11 -7.38
N HIS A 177 5.05 -12.83 -7.58
CA HIS A 177 5.87 -11.72 -7.09
C HIS A 177 5.18 -10.82 -6.07
N TYR A 178 3.85 -10.87 -5.94
CA TYR A 178 3.11 -9.96 -5.06
C TYR A 178 2.35 -10.68 -3.96
N ILE A 179 1.75 -11.84 -4.25
CA ILE A 179 0.98 -12.59 -3.27
C ILE A 179 1.93 -13.39 -2.37
N GLY A 180 1.91 -13.06 -1.09
CA GLY A 180 2.57 -13.81 -0.02
C GLY A 180 1.70 -14.95 0.51
N ARG A 181 2.10 -15.54 1.64
CA ARG A 181 1.24 -16.49 2.36
C ARG A 181 0.06 -15.74 3.00
N VAL A 182 -0.91 -16.51 3.49
CA VAL A 182 -2.04 -15.96 4.27
C VAL A 182 -1.46 -15.16 5.45
N PRO A 183 -1.81 -13.87 5.62
CA PRO A 183 -1.42 -13.10 6.79
C PRO A 183 -1.88 -13.75 8.10
N ASP A 184 -1.10 -13.60 9.16
CA ASP A 184 -1.32 -14.30 10.42
C ASP A 184 -2.67 -13.91 11.06
N GLU A 185 -3.08 -12.65 10.93
CA GLU A 185 -4.35 -12.10 11.41
C GLU A 185 -5.56 -12.71 10.68
N ILE A 186 -5.39 -13.03 9.40
CA ILE A 186 -6.43 -13.71 8.61
C ILE A 186 -6.41 -15.20 8.93
N ALA A 187 -5.22 -15.80 9.04
CA ALA A 187 -5.05 -17.20 9.36
C ALA A 187 -5.66 -17.54 10.73
N ILE A 188 -5.46 -16.70 11.75
CA ILE A 188 -6.07 -16.92 13.07
C ILE A 188 -7.60 -16.84 13.02
N SER A 189 -8.18 -15.90 12.26
CA SER A 189 -9.64 -15.83 12.04
C SER A 189 -10.16 -17.12 11.38
N MET A 190 -9.48 -17.59 10.34
CA MET A 190 -9.83 -18.84 9.66
C MET A 190 -9.71 -20.07 10.59
N MET A 191 -8.67 -20.09 11.44
CA MET A 191 -8.47 -21.17 12.40
C MET A 191 -9.57 -21.19 13.48
N THR A 192 -9.97 -20.02 13.98
CA THR A 192 -11.10 -19.88 14.93
C THR A 192 -12.40 -20.33 14.29
N GLU A 193 -12.72 -19.90 13.06
CA GLU A 193 -13.90 -20.35 12.32
C GLU A 193 -13.92 -21.86 12.09
N ALA A 194 -12.76 -22.47 11.89
CA ALA A 194 -12.59 -23.91 11.73
C ALA A 194 -12.55 -24.69 13.07
N GLY A 195 -12.56 -24.02 14.22
CA GLY A 195 -12.46 -24.64 15.55
C GLY A 195 -11.10 -25.27 15.86
N LEU A 196 -10.03 -24.76 15.25
CA LEU A 196 -8.65 -25.22 15.47
C LEU A 196 -7.98 -24.53 16.68
N VAL A 197 -8.51 -23.40 17.12
CA VAL A 197 -8.12 -22.62 18.31
C VAL A 197 -9.35 -22.05 19.01
#